data_AF-A0A6A6KBW7-F1
#
_entry.id   AF-A0A6A6KBW7-F1
#
_cell.length_a   1.000
_cell.length_b   1.000
_cell.length_c   1.000
_cell.angle_alpha   90.00
_cell.angle_beta   90.00
_cell.angle_gamma   90.00
#
_symmetry.space_group_name_H-M   'P 1'
#
loop_
_entity.id
_entity.type
_entity.pdbx_description
1 polymer ?
#
loop_
_entity_poly.entity_id
_entity_poly.type
_entity_poly.pdbx_seq_one_letter_code
_entity_poly.pdbx_strand_id
1 'polypeptide(L)'
;MTSEVSSEDIDLVTNLINEKLRGQFPHVSSNDRCIFRVPKELRRVNEKAYEPRIIAIGPYHHGKEHLIAMVEHKIRYLLRFLQRRNENDVSRYVQIIEGLEERARRCYAEPLHLTKDAFIEMMLLGGCFIVEFIWKLIECEQDPVIGSEHVLGRLMLDLLLLENQLPFFIFSELLVNSNVRGTQNRPAESNFIKIISFYYESFLPGPGYHPDLNNVYTPEEIIEIKNLLGLLRDHWKPSPERMAAYQEEKGNVKRFTRCATELREAEIKLKSVEGFNLFDINFERGIIKIPKIKIADKTECVFRNAIAYEQLTSLKNPYFTDYMIFMDNLIDSA
;
A
#
# COMPACT_ATOMS: atom_id res chain seq x y z
N MET A 1 18.08 -48.92 19.77
CA MET A 1 16.76 -48.91 19.12
C MET A 1 16.73 -47.74 18.16
N THR A 2 17.25 -47.95 16.96
CA THR A 2 17.16 -47.03 15.83
C THR A 2 16.04 -47.56 14.95
N SER A 3 14.96 -46.79 14.80
CA SER A 3 13.83 -47.13 13.94
C SER A 3 14.29 -47.07 12.48
N GLU A 4 14.48 -48.23 11.86
CA GLU A 4 14.65 -48.35 10.41
C GLU A 4 13.35 -47.89 9.74
N VAL A 5 13.44 -46.77 9.02
CA VAL A 5 12.35 -46.31 8.13
C VAL A 5 12.26 -47.30 6.98
N SER A 6 11.08 -47.89 6.77
CA SER A 6 10.88 -48.93 5.76
C SER A 6 11.04 -48.36 4.34
N SER A 7 11.52 -49.17 3.38
CA SER A 7 11.72 -48.71 1.99
C SER A 7 10.40 -48.34 1.29
N GLU A 8 9.28 -48.91 1.73
CA GLU A 8 7.94 -48.59 1.21
C GLU A 8 7.50 -47.17 1.59
N ASP A 9 7.88 -46.67 2.77
CA ASP A 9 7.59 -45.29 3.19
C ASP A 9 8.35 -44.26 2.35
N ILE A 10 9.58 -44.59 1.93
CA ILE A 10 10.42 -43.73 1.09
C ILE A 10 9.82 -43.59 -0.32
N ASP A 11 9.25 -44.66 -0.87
CA ASP A 11 8.62 -44.66 -2.20
C ASP A 11 7.30 -43.88 -2.22
N LEU A 12 6.49 -43.95 -1.16
CA LEU A 12 5.28 -43.14 -1.03
C LEU A 12 5.58 -41.64 -0.98
N VAL A 13 6.57 -41.24 -0.16
CA VAL A 13 7.00 -39.84 -0.06
C VAL A 13 7.57 -39.35 -1.39
N THR A 14 8.36 -40.19 -2.06
CA THR A 14 8.93 -39.88 -3.38
C THR A 14 7.84 -39.69 -4.43
N ASN A 15 6.82 -40.55 -4.46
CA ASN A 15 5.69 -40.41 -5.38
C ASN A 15 4.88 -39.15 -5.10
N LEU A 16 4.59 -38.84 -3.84
CA LEU A 16 3.88 -37.63 -3.44
C LEU A 16 4.66 -36.36 -3.83
N ILE A 17 5.98 -36.35 -3.64
CA ILE A 17 6.83 -35.23 -4.04
C ILE A 17 6.89 -35.12 -5.57
N ASN A 18 7.03 -36.25 -6.28
CA ASN A 18 7.04 -36.26 -7.74
C ASN A 18 5.70 -35.79 -8.33
N GLU A 19 4.56 -36.11 -7.71
CA GLU A 19 3.27 -35.53 -8.08
C GLU A 19 3.23 -34.01 -7.84
N LYS A 20 3.73 -33.53 -6.70
CA LYS A 20 3.86 -32.09 -6.43
C LYS A 20 4.77 -31.39 -7.44
N LEU A 21 5.87 -32.03 -7.87
CA LEU A 21 6.81 -31.51 -8.87
C LEU A 21 6.25 -31.55 -10.30
N ARG A 22 5.38 -32.52 -10.61
CA ARG A 22 4.65 -32.62 -11.90
C ARG A 22 3.46 -31.67 -11.98
N GLY A 23 2.90 -31.30 -10.83
CA GLY A 23 1.99 -30.17 -10.73
C GLY A 23 2.68 -28.96 -11.35
N GLN A 24 2.10 -28.40 -12.40
CA GLN A 24 2.59 -27.15 -12.98
C GLN A 24 2.49 -26.09 -11.89
N PHE A 25 3.59 -25.81 -11.19
CA PHE A 25 3.69 -24.55 -10.49
C PHE A 25 3.54 -23.50 -11.57
N PRO A 26 2.46 -22.69 -11.58
CA PRO A 26 2.36 -21.63 -12.56
C PRO A 26 3.67 -20.85 -12.48
N HIS A 27 4.26 -20.58 -13.63
CA HIS A 27 5.43 -19.72 -13.74
C HIS A 27 4.96 -18.32 -13.35
N VAL A 28 4.80 -18.07 -12.05
CA VAL A 28 4.35 -16.78 -11.53
C VAL A 28 5.59 -15.89 -11.61
N SER A 29 5.60 -15.02 -12.62
CA SER A 29 6.56 -13.94 -12.68
C SER A 29 6.58 -13.23 -11.33
N SER A 30 7.77 -13.00 -10.75
CA SER A 30 7.87 -12.30 -9.45
C SER A 30 7.22 -10.92 -9.48
N ASN A 31 7.06 -10.33 -10.67
CA ASN A 31 6.42 -9.03 -10.88
C ASN A 31 4.89 -9.04 -10.71
N ASP A 32 4.24 -10.20 -10.72
CA ASP A 32 2.77 -10.25 -10.57
C ASP A 32 2.35 -10.04 -9.10
N ARG A 33 3.18 -10.47 -8.14
CA ARG A 33 2.90 -10.40 -6.70
C ARG A 33 3.22 -9.01 -6.16
N CYS A 34 2.21 -8.30 -5.70
CA CYS A 34 2.35 -6.94 -5.18
C CYS A 34 1.60 -6.70 -3.86
N ILE A 35 0.85 -7.68 -3.36
CA ILE A 35 0.14 -7.63 -2.08
C ILE A 35 0.65 -8.78 -1.21
N PHE A 36 1.11 -8.43 -0.01
CA PHE A 36 1.84 -9.35 0.86
C PHE A 36 1.23 -9.35 2.26
N ARG A 37 1.42 -10.45 2.99
CA ARG A 37 1.33 -10.39 4.44
C ARG A 37 2.62 -9.86 5.02
N VAL A 38 2.51 -9.19 6.15
CA VAL A 38 3.64 -8.71 6.92
C VAL A 38 4.31 -9.92 7.56
N PRO A 39 5.63 -10.11 7.37
CA PRO A 39 6.40 -11.14 8.06
C PRO A 39 6.14 -11.13 9.57
N LYS A 40 6.06 -12.32 10.17
CA LYS A 40 5.71 -12.48 11.60
C LYS A 40 6.67 -11.71 12.51
N GLU A 41 7.93 -11.61 12.11
CA GLU A 41 9.00 -10.92 12.82
C GLU A 41 8.73 -9.42 12.90
N LEU A 42 8.34 -8.79 11.78
CA LEU A 42 7.96 -7.39 11.73
C LEU A 42 6.66 -7.15 12.50
N ARG A 43 5.67 -8.03 12.31
CA ARG A 43 4.36 -7.94 12.96
C ARG A 43 4.46 -8.04 14.49
N ARG A 44 5.33 -8.91 15.01
CA ARG A 44 5.50 -9.13 16.47
C ARG A 44 5.93 -7.86 17.22
N VAL A 45 6.66 -6.96 16.57
CA VAL A 45 7.10 -5.71 17.20
C VAL A 45 5.92 -4.78 17.50
N ASN A 46 4.99 -4.66 16.57
CA ASN A 46 3.77 -3.88 16.75
C ASN A 46 2.64 -4.39 15.85
N GLU A 47 1.86 -5.34 16.35
CA GLU A 47 0.76 -5.93 15.59
C GLU A 47 -0.31 -4.92 15.22
N LYS A 48 -0.57 -3.94 16.10
CA LYS A 48 -1.60 -2.92 15.91
C LYS A 48 -1.31 -1.95 14.76
N ALA A 49 -0.08 -1.96 14.22
CA ALA A 49 0.32 -1.17 13.06
C ALA A 49 -0.05 -1.83 11.72
N TYR A 50 -0.44 -3.11 11.74
CA TYR A 50 -0.77 -3.89 10.54
C TYR A 50 -2.20 -4.45 10.58
N GLU A 51 -2.88 -4.35 11.71
CA GLU A 51 -4.27 -4.81 11.87
C GLU A 51 -5.28 -3.70 11.58
N PRO A 52 -6.19 -3.86 10.59
CA PRO A 52 -7.26 -2.91 10.35
C PRO A 52 -8.23 -2.86 11.53
N ARG A 53 -8.79 -1.67 11.76
CA ARG A 53 -9.65 -1.40 12.94
C ARG A 53 -11.10 -1.16 12.59
N ILE A 54 -11.36 -0.70 11.37
CA ILE A 54 -12.67 -0.30 10.87
C ILE A 54 -13.04 -1.21 9.70
N ILE A 55 -12.20 -1.32 8.68
CA ILE A 55 -12.58 -1.99 7.43
C ILE A 55 -11.49 -2.94 6.91
N ALA A 56 -11.89 -4.16 6.56
CA ALA A 56 -11.10 -5.02 5.69
C ALA A 56 -11.52 -4.79 4.24
N ILE A 57 -10.65 -4.37 3.33
CA ILE A 57 -10.95 -4.31 1.89
C ILE A 57 -10.38 -5.50 1.11
N GLY A 58 -9.38 -6.19 1.68
CA GLY A 58 -8.68 -7.31 1.05
C GLY A 58 -8.94 -8.67 1.73
N PRO A 59 -8.42 -9.76 1.15
CA PRO A 59 -8.70 -11.12 1.60
C PRO A 59 -8.03 -11.48 2.93
N TYR A 60 -6.89 -10.88 3.28
CA TYR A 60 -6.15 -11.28 4.48
C TYR A 60 -6.85 -10.95 5.81
N HIS A 61 -7.76 -9.98 5.79
CA HIS A 61 -8.60 -9.60 6.94
C HIS A 61 -10.09 -9.88 6.71
N HIS A 62 -10.44 -10.59 5.64
CA HIS A 62 -11.83 -10.91 5.32
C HIS A 62 -12.44 -11.82 6.41
N GLY A 63 -13.66 -11.51 6.84
CA GLY A 63 -14.40 -12.29 7.81
C GLY A 63 -13.99 -12.11 9.28
N LYS A 64 -13.05 -11.21 9.61
CA LYS A 64 -12.69 -10.95 11.02
C LYS A 64 -13.85 -10.31 11.78
N GLU A 65 -14.16 -10.88 12.94
CA GLU A 65 -15.34 -10.52 13.75
C GLU A 65 -15.46 -9.02 14.05
N HIS A 66 -14.35 -8.37 14.42
CA HIS A 66 -14.33 -6.94 14.77
C HIS A 66 -14.53 -6.00 13.56
N LEU A 67 -14.52 -6.52 12.33
CA LEU A 67 -14.69 -5.75 11.09
C LEU A 67 -16.05 -6.00 10.41
N ILE A 68 -16.84 -6.96 10.93
CA ILE A 68 -18.13 -7.36 10.34
C ILE A 68 -19.10 -6.17 10.27
N ALA A 69 -19.08 -5.27 11.25
CA ALA A 69 -19.95 -4.09 11.29
C ALA A 69 -19.84 -3.22 10.03
N MET A 70 -18.66 -3.16 9.40
CA MET A 70 -18.47 -2.40 8.17
C MET A 70 -18.90 -3.14 6.90
N VAL A 71 -19.23 -4.43 6.96
CA VAL A 71 -19.78 -5.16 5.79
C VAL A 71 -21.11 -4.57 5.36
N GLU A 72 -22.02 -4.30 6.30
CA GLU A 72 -23.31 -3.66 6.00
C GLU A 72 -23.10 -2.28 5.35
N HIS A 73 -22.11 -1.52 5.83
CA HIS A 73 -21.81 -0.21 5.30
C HIS A 73 -21.25 -0.28 3.86
N LYS A 74 -20.44 -1.29 3.52
CA LYS A 74 -20.05 -1.54 2.13
C LYS A 74 -21.23 -1.87 1.23
N ILE A 75 -22.23 -2.61 1.73
CA ILE A 75 -23.45 -2.88 0.97
C ILE A 75 -24.21 -1.57 0.70
N ARG A 76 -24.31 -0.66 1.68
CA ARG A 76 -24.90 0.68 1.46
C ARG A 76 -24.14 1.47 0.38
N TYR A 77 -22.81 1.36 0.36
CA TYR A 77 -21.98 1.99 -0.67
C TYR A 77 -22.18 1.33 -2.04
N LEU A 78 -22.29 0.01 -2.10
CA LEU A 78 -22.64 -0.70 -3.34
C LEU A 78 -24.02 -0.26 -3.87
N LEU A 79 -25.02 -0.12 -3.01
CA LEU A 79 -26.34 0.39 -3.42
C LEU A 79 -26.24 1.81 -4.02
N ARG A 80 -25.48 2.70 -3.38
CA ARG A 80 -25.22 4.05 -3.89
C ARG A 80 -24.48 4.02 -5.23
N PHE A 81 -23.48 3.15 -5.35
CA PHE A 81 -22.73 2.94 -6.58
C PHE A 81 -23.66 2.54 -7.75
N LEU A 82 -24.58 1.61 -7.52
CA LEU A 82 -25.58 1.22 -8.52
C LEU A 82 -26.56 2.36 -8.86
N GLN A 83 -26.96 3.15 -7.85
CA GLN A 83 -27.85 4.30 -8.03
C GLN A 83 -27.26 5.36 -8.97
N ARG A 84 -25.93 5.53 -9.04
CA ARG A 84 -25.28 6.45 -9.99
C ARG A 84 -25.66 6.17 -11.45
N ARG A 85 -26.00 4.91 -11.76
CA ARG A 85 -26.41 4.46 -13.09
C ARG A 85 -27.88 4.06 -13.19
N ASN A 86 -28.66 4.29 -12.14
CA ASN A 86 -30.03 3.76 -12.01
C ASN A 86 -30.10 2.24 -12.23
N GLU A 87 -29.08 1.52 -11.77
CA GLU A 87 -29.02 0.06 -11.81
C GLU A 87 -29.56 -0.51 -10.49
N ASN A 88 -30.19 -1.68 -10.55
CA ASN A 88 -30.72 -2.40 -9.37
C ASN A 88 -30.17 -3.83 -9.26
N ASP A 89 -29.19 -4.15 -10.10
CA ASP A 89 -28.61 -5.48 -10.23
C ASP A 89 -27.07 -5.37 -10.32
N VAL A 90 -26.39 -6.34 -9.73
CA VAL A 90 -24.92 -6.37 -9.64
C VAL A 90 -24.27 -7.22 -10.72
N SER A 91 -25.05 -7.95 -11.53
CA SER A 91 -24.54 -8.99 -12.43
C SER A 91 -23.47 -8.49 -13.40
N ARG A 92 -23.63 -7.26 -13.90
CA ARG A 92 -22.61 -6.61 -14.75
C ARG A 92 -21.26 -6.48 -14.05
N TYR A 93 -21.24 -6.03 -12.80
CA TYR A 93 -20.00 -5.85 -12.05
C TYR A 93 -19.43 -7.18 -11.59
N VAL A 94 -20.27 -8.14 -11.23
CA VAL A 94 -19.85 -9.52 -10.95
C VAL A 94 -19.12 -10.10 -12.16
N GLN A 95 -19.67 -9.96 -13.38
CA GLN A 95 -19.02 -10.43 -14.62
C GLN A 95 -17.68 -9.74 -14.87
N ILE A 96 -17.58 -8.43 -14.64
CA ILE A 96 -16.31 -7.68 -14.78
C ILE A 96 -15.26 -8.23 -13.81
N ILE A 97 -15.60 -8.34 -12.52
CA ILE A 97 -14.67 -8.81 -11.49
C ILE A 97 -14.33 -10.29 -11.68
N GLU A 98 -15.29 -11.10 -12.13
CA GLU A 98 -15.08 -12.50 -12.47
C GLU A 98 -14.03 -12.67 -13.58
N GLY A 99 -14.08 -11.83 -14.63
CA GLY A 99 -13.08 -11.82 -15.69
C GLY A 99 -11.67 -11.39 -15.24
N LEU A 100 -11.58 -10.74 -14.06
CA LEU A 100 -10.33 -10.26 -13.47
C LEU A 100 -9.83 -11.14 -12.33
N GLU A 101 -10.60 -12.13 -11.91
CA GLU A 101 -10.42 -12.89 -10.68
C GLU A 101 -9.06 -13.57 -10.62
N GLU A 102 -8.68 -14.32 -11.66
CA GLU A 102 -7.41 -15.04 -11.67
C GLU A 102 -6.22 -14.09 -11.64
N ARG A 103 -6.30 -12.97 -12.37
CA ARG A 103 -5.28 -11.92 -12.37
C ARG A 103 -5.14 -11.30 -10.99
N ALA A 104 -6.27 -10.98 -10.35
CA ALA A 104 -6.29 -10.42 -9.01
C ALA A 104 -5.72 -11.39 -7.98
N ARG A 105 -6.03 -12.68 -8.09
CA ARG A 105 -5.49 -13.72 -7.21
C ARG A 105 -3.97 -13.85 -7.33
N ARG A 106 -3.42 -13.70 -8.54
CA ARG A 106 -1.96 -13.69 -8.78
C ARG A 106 -1.23 -12.50 -8.13
N CYS A 107 -1.95 -11.43 -7.79
CA CYS A 107 -1.36 -10.28 -7.08
C CYS A 107 -0.99 -10.56 -5.62
N TYR A 108 -1.58 -11.60 -5.02
CA TYR A 108 -1.32 -11.97 -3.63
C TYR A 108 -0.14 -12.93 -3.54
N ALA A 109 0.78 -12.63 -2.63
CA ALA A 109 1.99 -13.42 -2.47
C ALA A 109 1.72 -14.83 -1.90
N GLU A 110 0.77 -14.92 -0.98
CA GLU A 110 0.31 -16.16 -0.37
C GLU A 110 -0.96 -16.70 -1.03
N PRO A 111 -1.15 -18.03 -1.08
CA PRO A 111 -2.41 -18.64 -1.49
C PRO A 111 -3.60 -18.13 -0.67
N LEU A 112 -4.70 -17.83 -1.34
CA LEU A 112 -5.93 -17.40 -0.69
C LEU A 112 -6.86 -18.60 -0.45
N HIS A 113 -7.32 -18.76 0.79
CA HIS A 113 -8.31 -19.78 1.19
C HIS A 113 -9.76 -19.30 1.01
N LEU A 114 -10.03 -18.56 -0.08
CA LEU A 114 -11.37 -18.11 -0.45
C LEU A 114 -11.80 -18.84 -1.73
N THR A 115 -13.07 -19.24 -1.78
CA THR A 115 -13.70 -19.70 -3.02
C THR A 115 -13.68 -18.59 -4.07
N LYS A 116 -13.89 -18.95 -5.34
CA LYS A 116 -13.98 -17.97 -6.44
C LYS A 116 -15.05 -16.92 -6.11
N ASP A 117 -16.25 -17.37 -5.75
CA ASP A 117 -17.40 -16.50 -5.49
C ASP A 117 -17.18 -15.58 -4.29
N ALA A 118 -16.66 -16.11 -3.17
CA ALA A 118 -16.38 -15.30 -1.98
C ALA A 118 -15.29 -14.24 -2.26
N PHE A 119 -14.31 -14.58 -3.11
CA PHE A 119 -13.27 -13.64 -3.48
C PHE A 119 -13.79 -12.54 -4.41
N ILE A 120 -14.65 -12.88 -5.38
CA ILE A 120 -15.34 -11.92 -6.26
C ILE A 120 -16.21 -10.98 -5.44
N GLU A 121 -17.04 -11.51 -4.53
CA GLU A 121 -17.90 -10.71 -3.64
C GLU A 121 -17.06 -9.72 -2.81
N MET A 122 -15.97 -10.21 -2.21
CA MET A 122 -15.07 -9.40 -1.40
C MET A 122 -14.46 -8.25 -2.21
N MET A 123 -13.95 -8.54 -3.41
CA MET A 123 -13.37 -7.53 -4.31
C MET A 123 -14.41 -6.51 -4.76
N LEU A 124 -15.62 -6.95 -5.10
CA LEU A 124 -16.70 -6.07 -5.52
C LEU A 124 -17.11 -5.11 -4.40
N LEU A 125 -17.38 -5.63 -3.19
CA LEU A 125 -17.76 -4.82 -2.04
C LEU A 125 -16.64 -3.85 -1.61
N GLY A 126 -15.40 -4.32 -1.54
CA GLY A 126 -14.25 -3.48 -1.18
C GLY A 126 -13.95 -2.42 -2.25
N GLY A 127 -14.02 -2.80 -3.52
CA GLY A 127 -13.80 -1.93 -4.66
C GLY A 127 -14.83 -0.82 -4.78
N CYS A 128 -16.12 -1.17 -4.74
CA CYS A 128 -17.21 -0.19 -4.78
C CYS A 128 -17.19 0.73 -3.55
N PHE A 129 -16.85 0.21 -2.37
CA PHE A 129 -16.68 1.04 -1.18
C PHE A 129 -15.64 2.14 -1.41
N ILE A 130 -14.45 1.79 -1.92
CA ILE A 130 -13.38 2.78 -2.16
C ILE A 130 -13.78 3.80 -3.21
N VAL A 131 -14.40 3.36 -4.32
CA VAL A 131 -14.86 4.25 -5.38
C VAL A 131 -15.87 5.27 -4.85
N GLU A 132 -16.91 4.80 -4.15
CA GLU A 132 -17.92 5.70 -3.59
C GLU A 132 -17.42 6.56 -2.44
N PHE A 133 -16.51 6.03 -1.62
CA PHE A 133 -15.88 6.79 -0.55
C PHE A 133 -15.14 8.00 -1.09
N ILE A 134 -14.38 7.83 -2.18
CA ILE A 134 -13.66 8.95 -2.78
C ILE A 134 -14.60 9.91 -3.50
N TRP A 135 -15.67 9.42 -4.13
CA TRP A 135 -16.72 10.32 -4.64
C TRP A 135 -17.36 11.17 -3.55
N LYS A 136 -17.66 10.60 -2.37
CA LYS A 136 -18.17 11.37 -1.23
C LYS A 136 -17.18 12.46 -0.79
N LEU A 137 -15.88 12.15 -0.78
CA LEU A 137 -14.84 13.14 -0.47
C LEU A 137 -14.80 14.28 -1.50
N ILE A 138 -15.07 13.99 -2.77
CA ILE A 138 -15.16 14.99 -3.87
C ILE A 138 -16.43 15.83 -3.73
N GLU A 139 -17.55 15.17 -3.43
CA GLU A 139 -18.88 15.77 -3.30
C GLU A 139 -19.04 16.54 -1.96
N CYS A 140 -18.04 16.46 -1.07
CA CYS A 140 -18.09 17.00 0.29
C CYS A 140 -19.34 16.52 1.07
N GLU A 141 -19.80 15.30 0.80
CA GLU A 141 -20.99 14.76 1.43
C GLU A 141 -20.66 14.14 2.80
N GLN A 142 -21.46 14.47 3.81
CA GLN A 142 -21.32 13.89 5.14
C GLN A 142 -21.80 12.44 5.16
N ASP A 143 -21.00 11.56 5.77
CA ASP A 143 -21.40 10.20 6.08
C ASP A 143 -21.67 10.07 7.58
N PRO A 144 -22.84 9.64 8.04
CA PRO A 144 -23.12 9.54 9.48
C PRO A 144 -22.26 8.47 10.19
N VAL A 145 -21.73 7.49 9.46
CA VAL A 145 -20.86 6.43 10.00
C VAL A 145 -19.39 6.87 9.96
N ILE A 146 -18.97 7.58 8.91
CA ILE A 146 -17.57 8.02 8.70
C ILE A 146 -17.36 9.52 9.07
N GLY A 147 -18.38 10.19 9.61
CA GLY A 147 -18.46 11.65 9.67
C GLY A 147 -17.57 12.35 10.70
N SER A 148 -16.93 11.61 11.62
CA SER A 148 -15.97 12.21 12.54
C SER A 148 -14.55 12.15 11.97
N GLU A 149 -13.75 13.19 12.22
CA GLU A 149 -12.34 13.26 11.78
C GLU A 149 -11.52 12.06 12.29
N HIS A 150 -11.82 11.59 13.51
CA HIS A 150 -11.16 10.41 14.08
C HIS A 150 -11.50 9.12 13.32
N VAL A 151 -12.77 8.89 12.97
CA VAL A 151 -13.18 7.70 12.20
C VAL A 151 -12.62 7.78 10.79
N LEU A 152 -12.69 8.94 10.14
CA LEU A 152 -12.10 9.16 8.82
C LEU A 152 -10.59 8.90 8.81
N GLY A 153 -9.86 9.46 9.77
CA GLY A 153 -8.41 9.27 9.88
C GLY A 153 -8.03 7.79 10.10
N ARG A 154 -8.82 7.06 10.89
CA ARG A 154 -8.62 5.61 11.09
C ARG A 154 -8.97 4.78 9.86
N LEU A 155 -10.06 5.14 9.16
CA LEU A 155 -10.45 4.48 7.92
C LEU A 155 -9.35 4.64 6.86
N MET A 156 -8.83 5.85 6.70
CA MET A 156 -7.72 6.12 5.78
C MET A 156 -6.46 5.34 6.15
N LEU A 157 -6.17 5.13 7.45
CA LEU A 157 -5.06 4.24 7.85
C LEU A 157 -5.31 2.79 7.46
N ASP A 158 -6.52 2.26 7.64
CA ASP A 158 -6.86 0.90 7.24
C ASP A 158 -6.66 0.68 5.73
N LEU A 159 -6.95 1.70 4.91
CA LEU A 159 -6.73 1.67 3.46
C LEU A 159 -5.24 1.73 3.07
N LEU A 160 -4.33 2.10 4.00
CA LEU A 160 -2.87 2.11 3.80
C LEU A 160 -2.18 0.82 4.26
N LEU A 161 -2.89 -0.09 4.94
CA LEU A 161 -2.22 -1.26 5.50
C LEU A 161 -1.79 -2.21 4.39
N LEU A 162 -0.55 -2.68 4.45
CA LEU A 162 0.04 -3.60 3.47
C LEU A 162 -0.81 -4.86 3.26
N GLU A 163 -1.35 -5.41 4.36
CA GLU A 163 -2.16 -6.63 4.35
C GLU A 163 -3.62 -6.38 3.94
N ASN A 164 -4.04 -5.12 3.83
CA ASN A 164 -5.42 -4.73 3.58
C ASN A 164 -5.55 -3.99 2.24
N GLN A 165 -5.04 -4.59 1.17
CA GLN A 165 -5.05 -4.01 -0.17
C GLN A 165 -5.90 -4.83 -1.14
N LEU A 166 -6.39 -4.18 -2.19
CA LEU A 166 -6.80 -4.83 -3.44
C LEU A 166 -5.88 -4.36 -4.58
N PRO A 167 -5.78 -5.14 -5.67
CA PRO A 167 -5.05 -4.70 -6.86
C PRO A 167 -5.67 -3.44 -7.44
N PHE A 168 -4.86 -2.46 -7.82
CA PHE A 168 -5.35 -1.14 -8.21
C PHE A 168 -6.31 -1.19 -9.41
N PHE A 169 -6.03 -2.08 -10.38
CA PHE A 169 -6.86 -2.24 -11.56
C PHE A 169 -8.31 -2.64 -11.25
N ILE A 170 -8.59 -3.28 -10.11
CA ILE A 170 -9.97 -3.57 -9.68
C ILE A 170 -10.73 -2.27 -9.45
N PHE A 171 -10.10 -1.30 -8.78
CA PHE A 171 -10.69 0.02 -8.56
C PHE A 171 -10.83 0.80 -9.86
N SER A 172 -9.81 0.76 -10.73
CA SER A 172 -9.86 1.43 -12.04
C SER A 172 -11.05 0.93 -12.86
N GLU A 173 -11.23 -0.38 -12.95
CA GLU A 173 -12.34 -0.97 -13.70
C GLU A 173 -13.70 -0.58 -13.12
N LEU A 174 -13.87 -0.65 -11.80
CA LEU A 174 -15.11 -0.22 -11.16
C LEU A 174 -15.37 1.28 -11.33
N LEU A 175 -14.33 2.11 -11.24
CA LEU A 175 -14.42 3.56 -11.41
C LEU A 175 -14.85 3.92 -12.83
N VAL A 176 -14.21 3.36 -13.86
CA VAL A 176 -14.59 3.55 -15.27
C VAL A 176 -16.04 3.10 -15.49
N ASN A 177 -16.44 1.99 -14.89
CA ASN A 177 -17.79 1.46 -15.06
C ASN A 177 -18.87 2.18 -14.23
N SER A 178 -18.50 2.95 -13.19
CA SER A 178 -19.39 3.71 -12.29
C SER A 178 -20.12 4.89 -12.94
N ASN A 179 -19.60 5.40 -14.07
CA ASN A 179 -20.23 6.38 -14.96
C ASN A 179 -20.82 7.62 -14.26
N VAL A 180 -19.94 8.43 -13.66
CA VAL A 180 -20.30 9.81 -13.31
C VAL A 180 -20.40 10.64 -14.59
N ARG A 181 -21.64 10.79 -15.08
CA ARG A 181 -22.01 11.80 -16.09
C ARG A 181 -21.53 13.17 -15.59
N GLY A 182 -20.51 13.77 -16.21
CA GLY A 182 -20.24 15.20 -15.95
C GLY A 182 -18.86 15.78 -16.23
N THR A 183 -17.81 15.02 -16.54
CA THR A 183 -16.51 15.65 -16.89
C THR A 183 -16.03 15.21 -18.26
N GLN A 184 -16.48 15.93 -19.29
CA GLN A 184 -16.01 15.84 -20.67
C GLN A 184 -14.51 16.22 -20.84
N ASN A 185 -13.70 16.33 -19.77
CA ASN A 185 -12.34 16.89 -19.89
C ASN A 185 -11.23 16.35 -18.96
N ARG A 186 -11.45 15.31 -18.13
CA ARG A 186 -10.34 14.63 -17.41
C ARG A 186 -10.65 13.15 -17.18
N PRO A 187 -9.68 12.22 -17.30
CA PRO A 187 -9.89 10.83 -16.93
C PRO A 187 -10.31 10.76 -15.46
N ALA A 188 -11.41 10.08 -15.17
CA ALA A 188 -11.95 9.94 -13.81
C ALA A 188 -10.86 9.42 -12.85
N GLU A 189 -9.98 8.53 -13.33
CA GLU A 189 -8.89 7.95 -12.54
C GLU A 189 -7.83 8.98 -12.15
N SER A 190 -7.45 9.90 -13.01
CA SER A 190 -6.39 10.88 -12.67
C SER A 190 -6.88 11.88 -11.63
N ASN A 191 -8.13 12.35 -11.74
CA ASN A 191 -8.74 13.19 -10.71
C ASN A 191 -8.86 12.43 -9.38
N PHE A 192 -9.26 11.16 -9.43
CA PHE A 192 -9.32 10.28 -8.27
C PHE A 192 -7.95 10.13 -7.59
N ILE A 193 -6.90 9.89 -8.36
CA ILE A 193 -5.52 9.80 -7.85
C ILE A 193 -5.08 11.14 -7.25
N LYS A 194 -5.43 12.28 -7.85
CA LYS A 194 -5.12 13.60 -7.29
C LYS A 194 -5.80 13.82 -5.93
N ILE A 195 -7.08 13.47 -5.82
CA ILE A 195 -7.84 13.62 -4.58
C ILE A 195 -7.28 12.71 -3.49
N ILE A 196 -7.08 11.42 -3.79
CA ILE A 196 -6.54 10.48 -2.79
C ILE A 196 -5.16 10.94 -2.32
N SER A 197 -4.29 11.36 -3.24
CA SER A 197 -2.96 11.89 -2.93
C SER A 197 -3.02 13.12 -2.03
N PHE A 198 -3.91 14.07 -2.32
CA PHE A 198 -4.11 15.28 -1.51
C PHE A 198 -4.55 14.95 -0.07
N TYR A 199 -5.51 14.05 0.12
CA TYR A 199 -5.94 13.66 1.46
C TYR A 199 -4.82 12.99 2.27
N TYR A 200 -4.00 12.19 1.60
CA TYR A 200 -2.87 11.50 2.22
C TYR A 200 -1.63 12.37 2.40
N GLU A 201 -1.57 13.58 1.84
CA GLU A 201 -0.46 14.51 2.07
C GLU A 201 -0.22 14.75 3.56
N SER A 202 -1.31 14.94 4.33
CA SER A 202 -1.22 15.14 5.78
C SER A 202 -0.73 13.90 6.55
N PHE A 203 -0.72 12.71 5.93
CA PHE A 203 -0.30 11.45 6.54
C PHE A 203 1.22 11.26 6.46
N LEU A 204 1.87 11.92 5.50
CA LEU A 204 3.32 11.96 5.46
C LEU A 204 3.83 12.82 6.64
N PRO A 205 4.76 12.31 7.47
CA PRO A 205 5.26 13.04 8.64
C PRO A 205 6.06 14.30 8.31
N GLY A 206 6.58 14.41 7.09
CA GLY A 206 7.31 15.58 6.60
C GLY A 206 6.73 16.11 5.30
N PRO A 207 7.39 17.11 4.68
CA PRO A 207 6.92 17.70 3.43
C PRO A 207 6.92 16.66 2.31
N GLY A 208 5.85 16.63 1.50
CA GLY A 208 5.78 15.83 0.29
C GLY A 208 6.46 16.51 -0.88
N TYR A 209 6.94 15.75 -1.87
CA TYR A 209 7.34 16.36 -3.14
C TYR A 209 6.08 16.85 -3.86
N HIS A 210 6.01 18.14 -4.17
CA HIS A 210 4.97 18.72 -5.00
C HIS A 210 5.55 19.05 -6.38
N PRO A 211 5.64 18.09 -7.32
CA PRO A 211 5.79 18.47 -8.72
C PRO A 211 4.55 19.27 -9.11
N ASP A 212 4.69 20.16 -10.08
CA ASP A 212 3.60 21.00 -10.59
C ASP A 212 2.29 20.19 -10.66
N LEU A 213 1.28 20.55 -9.84
CA LEU A 213 0.05 19.75 -9.59
C LEU A 213 -0.79 19.55 -10.87
N ASN A 214 -0.40 20.22 -11.95
CA ASN A 214 -0.89 20.02 -13.30
C ASN A 214 -0.38 18.74 -13.95
N ASN A 215 0.68 18.10 -13.45
CA ASN A 215 1.11 16.77 -13.91
C ASN A 215 0.03 15.73 -13.56
N VAL A 216 -0.71 15.38 -14.59
CA VAL A 216 -1.73 14.33 -14.62
C VAL A 216 -0.95 13.01 -14.77
N TYR A 217 -1.20 12.03 -13.89
CA TYR A 217 -0.73 10.66 -14.10
C TYR A 217 -1.12 10.22 -15.51
N THR A 218 -0.14 9.81 -16.33
CA THR A 218 -0.43 9.33 -17.69
C THR A 218 -1.14 7.99 -17.63
N PRO A 219 -1.89 7.59 -18.67
CA PRO A 219 -2.50 6.26 -18.73
C PRO A 219 -1.50 5.12 -18.47
N GLU A 220 -0.27 5.25 -18.98
CA GLU A 220 0.81 4.28 -18.78
C GLU A 220 1.24 4.22 -17.30
N GLU A 221 1.36 5.38 -16.64
CA GLU A 221 1.67 5.43 -15.21
C GLU A 221 0.55 4.80 -14.37
N ILE A 222 -0.72 5.02 -14.74
CA ILE A 222 -1.88 4.46 -14.05
C ILE A 222 -1.89 2.92 -14.13
N ILE A 223 -1.56 2.36 -15.31
CA ILE A 223 -1.49 0.92 -15.53
C ILE A 223 -0.41 0.26 -14.65
N GLU A 224 0.67 0.99 -14.34
CA GLU A 224 1.75 0.47 -13.50
C GLU A 224 1.43 0.48 -12.00
N ILE A 225 0.41 1.23 -11.57
CA ILE A 225 0.00 1.26 -10.16
C ILE A 225 -0.45 -0.13 -9.74
N LYS A 226 0.17 -0.65 -8.67
CA LYS A 226 -0.10 -2.01 -8.18
C LYS A 226 -1.24 -2.06 -7.17
N ASN A 227 -1.27 -1.15 -6.20
CA ASN A 227 -2.30 -1.00 -5.17
C ASN A 227 -2.23 0.41 -4.56
N LEU A 228 -3.12 0.73 -3.62
CA LEU A 228 -3.23 2.07 -3.03
C LEU A 228 -1.99 2.45 -2.18
N LEU A 229 -1.45 1.50 -1.41
CA LEU A 229 -0.20 1.73 -0.68
C LEU A 229 0.97 2.02 -1.63
N GLY A 230 1.09 1.25 -2.72
CA GLY A 230 2.09 1.46 -3.76
C GLY A 230 1.96 2.82 -4.46
N LEU A 231 0.73 3.22 -4.81
CA LEU A 231 0.44 4.56 -5.36
C LEU A 231 0.98 5.67 -4.45
N LEU A 232 0.68 5.60 -3.15
CA LEU A 232 1.03 6.66 -2.21
C LEU A 232 2.50 6.68 -1.89
N ARG A 233 3.12 5.50 -1.81
CA ARG A 233 4.57 5.38 -1.74
C ARG A 233 5.21 6.12 -2.92
N ASP A 234 4.80 5.82 -4.15
CA ASP A 234 5.35 6.47 -5.36
C ASP A 234 5.00 7.96 -5.46
N HIS A 235 3.86 8.37 -4.92
CA HIS A 235 3.49 9.78 -4.81
C HIS A 235 4.41 10.54 -3.83
N TRP A 236 4.81 9.91 -2.73
CA TRP A 236 5.71 10.49 -1.73
C TRP A 236 7.19 10.41 -2.10
N LYS A 237 7.55 10.00 -3.33
CA LYS A 237 8.94 9.80 -3.73
C LYS A 237 9.84 11.04 -3.53
N PRO A 238 11.17 10.84 -3.41
CA PRO A 238 12.13 11.93 -3.41
C PRO A 238 12.07 12.79 -4.68
N SER A 239 12.67 13.98 -4.61
CA SER A 239 12.86 14.86 -5.77
C SER A 239 13.58 14.14 -6.93
N PRO A 240 13.31 14.48 -8.20
CA PRO A 240 14.00 13.91 -9.36
C PRO A 240 15.52 14.01 -9.25
N GLU A 241 16.03 15.13 -8.73
CA GLU A 241 17.45 15.37 -8.49
C GLU A 241 18.01 14.35 -7.49
N ARG A 242 17.30 14.10 -6.39
CA ARG A 242 17.70 13.11 -5.39
C ARG A 242 17.65 11.69 -5.94
N MET A 243 16.64 11.38 -6.75
CA MET A 243 16.52 10.07 -7.39
C MET A 243 17.64 9.82 -8.40
N ALA A 244 18.04 10.84 -9.17
CA ALA A 244 19.16 10.78 -10.09
C ALA A 244 20.49 10.54 -9.34
N ALA A 245 20.77 11.36 -8.33
CA ALA A 245 21.96 11.20 -7.48
C ALA A 245 22.03 9.82 -6.81
N TYR A 246 20.89 9.28 -6.36
CA TYR A 246 20.82 7.93 -5.79
C TYR A 246 21.19 6.84 -6.82
N GLN A 247 20.81 6.98 -8.10
CA GLN A 247 21.20 6.01 -9.13
C GLN A 247 22.69 6.07 -9.45
N GLU A 248 23.28 7.27 -9.50
CA GLU A 248 24.71 7.45 -9.77
C GLU A 248 25.57 6.79 -8.69
N GLU A 249 25.14 6.87 -7.42
CA GLU A 249 25.90 6.37 -6.28
C GLU A 249 25.59 4.91 -5.89
N LYS A 250 24.65 4.24 -6.57
CA LYS A 250 24.08 2.93 -6.20
C LYS A 250 25.11 1.79 -6.03
N GLY A 251 26.33 1.95 -6.55
CA GLY A 251 27.44 1.00 -6.40
C GLY A 251 28.51 1.38 -5.36
N ASN A 252 28.48 2.59 -4.82
CA ASN A 252 29.53 3.15 -3.94
C ASN A 252 29.05 3.42 -2.50
N VAL A 253 27.81 3.06 -2.17
CA VAL A 253 27.19 3.43 -0.89
C VAL A 253 27.83 2.68 0.28
N LYS A 254 28.57 3.41 1.12
CA LYS A 254 28.88 2.97 2.49
C LYS A 254 27.67 3.27 3.37
N ARG A 255 27.26 2.27 4.17
CA ARG A 255 26.15 2.45 5.12
C ARG A 255 26.51 3.55 6.12
N PHE A 256 25.62 4.54 6.25
CA PHE A 256 25.73 5.52 7.33
C PHE A 256 25.54 4.80 8.67
N THR A 257 26.40 5.10 9.64
CA THR A 257 26.51 4.35 10.91
C THR A 257 26.79 5.27 12.11
N ARG A 258 26.68 6.59 11.92
CA ARG A 258 27.10 7.57 12.95
C ARG A 258 25.92 8.12 13.73
N CYS A 259 26.04 8.15 15.05
CA CYS A 259 25.02 8.77 15.89
C CYS A 259 25.21 10.27 16.03
N ALA A 260 24.16 10.96 16.53
CA ALA A 260 24.19 12.40 16.73
C ALA A 260 25.33 12.85 17.67
N THR A 261 25.72 12.02 18.64
CA THR A 261 26.83 12.28 19.55
C THR A 261 28.18 12.25 18.82
N GLU A 262 28.46 11.19 18.05
CA GLU A 262 29.70 11.07 17.28
C GLU A 262 29.84 12.19 16.23
N LEU A 263 28.73 12.53 15.56
CA LEU A 263 28.72 13.64 14.62
C LEU A 263 29.10 14.96 15.30
N ARG A 264 28.54 15.22 16.48
CA ARG A 264 28.86 16.43 17.26
C ARG A 264 30.33 16.46 17.68
N GLU A 265 30.90 15.32 18.09
CA GLU A 265 32.33 15.20 18.43
C GLU A 265 33.24 15.43 17.23
N ALA A 266 32.81 15.04 16.04
CA ALA A 266 33.47 15.35 14.77
C ALA A 266 33.19 16.77 14.24
N GLU A 267 32.65 17.66 15.08
CA GLU A 267 32.27 19.05 14.75
C GLU A 267 31.19 19.18 13.65
N ILE A 268 30.48 18.09 13.34
CA ILE A 268 29.36 18.08 12.40
C ILE A 268 28.09 18.51 13.14
N LYS A 269 27.41 19.52 12.60
CA LYS A 269 26.19 20.08 13.19
C LYS A 269 24.95 19.53 12.48
N LEU A 270 23.94 19.16 13.26
CA LEU A 270 22.60 18.86 12.74
C LEU A 270 21.77 20.15 12.74
N LYS A 271 21.08 20.44 11.63
CA LYS A 271 20.19 21.59 11.51
C LYS A 271 18.84 21.18 10.93
N SER A 272 17.77 21.44 11.67
CA SER A 272 16.41 21.36 11.12
C SER A 272 16.21 22.46 10.08
N VAL A 273 15.65 22.13 8.93
CA VAL A 273 15.28 23.08 7.88
C VAL A 273 13.81 22.90 7.49
N GLU A 274 13.17 24.00 7.09
CA GLU A 274 11.94 23.91 6.32
C GLU A 274 12.33 23.41 4.91
N GLY A 275 11.77 22.28 4.51
CA GLY A 275 12.10 21.60 3.25
C GLY A 275 10.85 21.39 2.39
N PHE A 276 11.07 21.03 1.14
CA PHE A 276 10.01 20.71 0.18
C PHE A 276 9.86 19.21 -0.08
N ASN A 277 10.64 18.37 0.61
CA ASN A 277 10.53 16.92 0.56
C ASN A 277 11.17 16.29 1.81
N LEU A 278 10.55 15.22 2.33
CA LEU A 278 11.00 14.47 3.51
C LEU A 278 12.43 13.92 3.36
N PHE A 279 12.81 13.52 2.15
CA PHE A 279 14.05 12.80 1.85
C PHE A 279 15.21 13.72 1.44
N ASP A 280 15.00 15.03 1.36
CA ASP A 280 16.01 16.03 0.96
C ASP A 280 16.99 16.34 2.10
N ILE A 281 17.76 15.34 2.50
CA ILE A 281 18.83 15.45 3.51
C ILE A 281 20.14 15.82 2.81
N ASN A 282 20.71 16.96 3.21
CA ASN A 282 21.89 17.55 2.56
C ASN A 282 23.02 17.77 3.56
N PHE A 283 24.25 17.46 3.16
CA PHE A 283 25.46 17.73 3.93
C PHE A 283 26.30 18.80 3.24
N GLU A 284 26.46 19.95 3.88
CA GLU A 284 27.21 21.08 3.34
C GLU A 284 28.03 21.75 4.44
N ARG A 285 29.34 21.90 4.22
CA ARG A 285 30.25 22.65 5.11
C ARG A 285 30.15 22.22 6.58
N GLY A 286 30.12 20.91 6.85
CA GLY A 286 30.03 20.38 8.22
C GLY A 286 28.63 20.46 8.83
N ILE A 287 27.59 20.74 8.05
CA ILE A 287 26.20 20.82 8.53
C ILE A 287 25.34 19.82 7.78
N ILE A 288 24.70 18.90 8.50
CA ILE A 288 23.64 18.04 7.98
C ILE A 288 22.31 18.77 8.17
N LYS A 289 21.68 19.16 7.07
CA LYS A 289 20.35 19.77 7.03
C LYS A 289 19.30 18.67 6.89
N ILE A 290 18.38 18.59 7.84
CA ILE A 290 17.31 17.58 7.86
C ILE A 290 15.96 18.29 7.77
N PRO A 291 15.06 17.92 6.84
CA PRO A 291 13.71 18.43 6.78
C PRO A 291 12.97 18.20 8.11
N LYS A 292 12.24 19.23 8.57
CA LYS A 292 11.43 19.14 9.78
C LYS A 292 10.30 18.13 9.60
N ILE A 293 10.08 17.29 10.62
CA ILE A 293 8.99 16.31 10.66
C ILE A 293 8.05 16.58 11.84
N LYS A 294 6.81 16.13 11.68
CA LYS A 294 5.77 16.10 12.72
C LYS A 294 5.47 14.65 13.06
N ILE A 295 5.73 14.28 14.32
CA ILE A 295 5.38 12.96 14.85
C ILE A 295 3.97 13.02 15.43
N ALA A 296 3.10 12.12 15.00
CA ALA A 296 1.73 11.97 15.45
C ALA A 296 1.36 10.48 15.56
N ASP A 297 0.18 10.17 16.13
CA ASP A 297 -0.32 8.81 16.33
C ASP A 297 -0.30 7.92 15.07
N LYS A 298 -0.37 8.54 13.88
CA LYS A 298 -0.35 7.84 12.59
C LYS A 298 1.05 7.55 12.04
N THR A 299 2.06 8.29 12.50
CA THR A 299 3.41 8.30 11.92
C THR A 299 4.04 6.91 11.89
N GLU A 300 3.97 6.17 13.00
CA GLU A 300 4.54 4.82 13.09
C GLU A 300 3.85 3.86 12.11
N CYS A 301 2.51 3.91 12.02
CA CYS A 301 1.73 3.07 11.11
C CYS A 301 2.11 3.31 9.65
N VAL A 302 2.23 4.57 9.25
CA VAL A 302 2.58 4.96 7.87
C VAL A 302 3.99 4.45 7.52
N PHE A 303 5.00 4.74 8.34
CA PHE A 303 6.36 4.28 8.07
C PHE A 303 6.47 2.75 8.04
N ARG A 304 5.87 2.05 9.02
CA ARG A 304 5.93 0.59 9.09
C ARG A 304 5.35 -0.08 7.85
N ASN A 305 4.22 0.41 7.34
CA ASN A 305 3.60 -0.16 6.15
C ASN A 305 4.37 0.19 4.88
N ALA A 306 4.87 1.43 4.75
CA ALA A 306 5.71 1.82 3.61
C ALA A 306 7.02 1.02 3.54
N ILE A 307 7.70 0.83 4.67
CA ILE A 307 8.94 0.06 4.77
C ILE A 307 8.69 -1.41 4.50
N ALA A 308 7.65 -2.00 5.10
CA ALA A 308 7.30 -3.40 4.83
C ALA A 308 6.97 -3.60 3.33
N TYR A 309 6.27 -2.65 2.72
CA TYR A 309 6.01 -2.67 1.28
C TYR A 309 7.32 -2.66 0.48
N GLU A 310 8.26 -1.75 0.76
CA GLU A 310 9.56 -1.67 0.07
C GLU A 310 10.40 -2.93 0.21
N GLN A 311 10.45 -3.52 1.42
CA GLN A 311 11.22 -4.72 1.71
C GLN A 311 10.67 -5.96 0.97
N LEU A 312 9.35 -6.05 0.76
CA LEU A 312 8.71 -7.22 0.16
C LEU A 312 8.57 -7.14 -1.36
N THR A 313 8.48 -5.93 -1.91
CA THR A 313 8.35 -5.71 -3.36
C THR A 313 9.69 -5.71 -4.12
N SER A 314 10.82 -5.91 -3.43
CA SER A 314 12.17 -5.85 -4.02
C SER A 314 12.40 -4.58 -4.85
N LEU A 315 11.88 -3.44 -4.39
CA LEU A 315 11.96 -2.19 -5.13
C LEU A 315 13.40 -1.72 -5.26
N LYS A 316 13.72 -1.15 -6.43
CA LYS A 316 15.07 -0.69 -6.75
C LYS A 316 15.58 0.41 -5.81
N ASN A 317 14.69 1.18 -5.18
CA ASN A 317 15.01 2.44 -4.48
C ASN A 317 14.21 2.55 -3.17
N PRO A 318 14.64 1.91 -2.05
CA PRO A 318 13.86 1.82 -0.81
C PRO A 318 14.01 3.06 0.08
N TYR A 319 13.58 4.23 -0.40
CA TYR A 319 13.84 5.51 0.26
C TYR A 319 13.15 5.68 1.62
N PHE A 320 12.00 5.03 1.89
CA PHE A 320 11.43 5.03 3.25
C PHE A 320 12.29 4.23 4.22
N THR A 321 12.80 3.09 3.76
CA THR A 321 13.70 2.22 4.52
C THR A 321 15.03 2.92 4.79
N ASP A 322 15.65 3.53 3.78
CA ASP A 322 16.92 4.25 3.91
C ASP A 322 16.78 5.46 4.85
N TYR A 323 15.67 6.20 4.74
CA TYR A 323 15.36 7.31 5.64
C TYR A 323 15.24 6.84 7.09
N MET A 324 14.51 5.75 7.35
CA MET A 324 14.40 5.22 8.71
C MET A 324 15.72 4.68 9.23
N ILE A 325 16.53 4.00 8.42
CA ILE A 325 17.88 3.57 8.84
C ILE A 325 18.74 4.79 9.19
N PHE A 326 18.69 5.86 8.40
CA PHE A 326 19.41 7.10 8.70
C PHE A 326 18.96 7.69 10.05
N MET A 327 17.65 7.79 10.28
CA MET A 327 17.09 8.32 11.53
C MET A 327 17.42 7.45 12.74
N ASP A 328 17.36 6.12 12.59
CA ASP A 328 17.71 5.13 13.62
C ASP A 328 19.16 5.31 14.08
N ASN A 329 20.10 5.33 13.14
CA ASN A 329 21.52 5.56 13.45
C ASN A 329 21.76 6.89 14.17
N LEU A 330 21.03 7.97 13.82
CA LEU A 330 21.18 9.26 14.49
C LEU A 330 20.71 9.24 15.94
N ILE A 331 19.66 8.49 16.24
CA ILE A 331 19.01 8.41 17.56
C ILE A 331 19.72 7.40 18.46
N ASP A 332 20.27 6.34 17.88
CA ASP A 332 21.06 5.35 18.60
C ASP A 332 22.16 6.04 19.43
N SER A 333 22.38 5.54 20.65
CA SER A 333 23.49 5.99 21.48
C SER A 333 24.74 5.15 21.19
N ALA A 334 25.89 5.81 21.12
CA ALA A 334 27.20 5.15 21.06
C ALA A 334 27.51 4.33 22.32
#